data_AF-A0A5D8YHM3-F1
#
_entry.id   AF-A0A5D8YHM3-F1
#
_cell.length_a   1.000
_cell.length_b   1.000
_cell.length_c   1.000
_cell.angle_alpha   90.00
_cell.angle_beta   90.00
_cell.angle_gamma   90.00
#
_symmetry.space_group_name_H-M   'P 1'
#
loop_
_entity.id
_entity.type
_entity.pdbx_description
1 polymer ?
#
loop_
_entity_poly.entity_id
_entity_poly.type
_entity_poly.pdbx_seq_one_letter_code
_entity_poly.pdbx_strand_id
1 'polypeptide(L)'
;MRLKFRIEDYIRTDGYDPAYTFGYFLEQYLQLTQRKKKEFAHDIQIHETLLSQILNDRREPTESIFIRLELHSGNTISAINWLKLAEKKKKHQIKTDHSLRERERQYVNNRLSISCRDWGAGLSYGRS
;
A
#
# COMPACT_ATOMS: atom_id res chain seq x y z
N MET A 1 -10.84 14.09 11.38
CA MET A 1 -10.09 14.62 10.22
C MET A 1 -10.58 13.95 8.93
N ARG A 2 -10.98 14.70 7.89
CA ARG A 2 -11.54 14.16 6.64
C ARG A 2 -10.57 13.26 5.86
N LEU A 3 -9.27 13.56 5.89
CA LEU A 3 -8.24 12.79 5.17
C LEU A 3 -8.19 11.33 5.61
N LYS A 4 -8.30 11.06 6.92
CA LYS A 4 -8.32 9.69 7.46
C LYS A 4 -9.38 8.84 6.76
N PHE A 5 -10.61 9.33 6.70
CA PHE A 5 -11.71 8.62 6.06
C PHE A 5 -11.45 8.37 4.58
N ARG A 6 -10.89 9.37 3.85
CA ARG A 6 -10.52 9.19 2.43
C ARG A 6 -9.46 8.11 2.23
N ILE A 7 -8.45 8.05 3.11
CA ILE A 7 -7.43 7.01 3.09
C ILE A 7 -8.08 5.64 3.36
N GLU A 8 -8.91 5.53 4.39
CA GLU A 8 -9.58 4.29 4.76
C GLU A 8 -10.58 3.80 3.71
N ASP A 9 -11.32 4.70 3.07
CA ASP A 9 -12.21 4.39 1.94
C ASP A 9 -11.40 3.87 0.76
N TYR A 10 -10.32 4.57 0.38
CA TYR A 10 -9.49 4.14 -0.73
C TYR A 10 -8.75 2.83 -0.44
N ILE A 11 -8.29 2.59 0.78
CA ILE A 11 -7.69 1.31 1.19
C ILE A 11 -8.68 0.16 0.98
N ARG A 12 -9.97 0.38 1.24
CA ARG A 12 -11.03 -0.63 1.11
C ARG A 12 -11.44 -0.93 -0.32
N THR A 13 -11.13 -0.07 -1.30
CA THR A 13 -11.47 -0.36 -2.69
C THR A 13 -10.61 -1.49 -3.24
N ASP A 14 -11.13 -2.23 -4.20
CA ASP A 14 -10.32 -3.17 -4.96
C ASP A 14 -9.53 -2.44 -6.04
N GLY A 15 -8.23 -2.71 -6.10
CA GLY A 15 -7.35 -2.17 -7.15
C GLY A 15 -6.58 -0.91 -6.75
N TYR A 16 -5.71 -0.51 -7.68
CA TYR A 16 -4.85 0.65 -7.58
C TYR A 16 -5.27 1.67 -8.64
N ASP A 17 -5.38 2.92 -8.22
CA ASP A 17 -5.63 4.06 -9.09
C ASP A 17 -4.39 4.97 -9.08
N PRO A 18 -3.75 5.21 -10.24
CA PRO A 18 -2.57 6.08 -10.33
C PRO A 18 -2.88 7.55 -10.04
N ALA A 19 -4.14 7.99 -9.99
CA ALA A 19 -4.52 9.32 -9.52
C ALA A 19 -4.48 9.43 -7.99
N TYR A 20 -4.56 8.30 -7.27
CA TYR A 20 -4.62 8.21 -5.81
C TYR A 20 -3.38 7.50 -5.24
N THR A 21 -2.20 8.03 -5.57
CA THR A 21 -0.91 7.50 -5.07
C THR A 21 -0.65 7.87 -3.61
N PHE A 22 0.35 7.24 -2.99
CA PHE A 22 0.84 7.67 -1.67
C PHE A 22 1.20 9.17 -1.65
N GLY A 23 1.92 9.63 -2.68
CA GLY A 23 2.30 11.04 -2.85
C GLY A 23 1.08 11.97 -2.87
N TYR A 24 -0.01 11.58 -3.54
CA TYR A 24 -1.26 12.37 -3.58
C TYR A 24 -1.87 12.57 -2.18
N PHE A 25 -2.00 11.51 -1.37
CA PHE A 25 -2.53 11.65 -0.01
C PHE A 25 -1.57 12.38 0.92
N LEU A 26 -0.26 12.23 0.71
CA LEU A 26 0.75 12.99 1.45
C LEU A 26 0.65 14.49 1.11
N GLU A 27 0.50 14.88 -0.15
CA GLU A 27 0.31 16.28 -0.54
C GLU A 27 -0.93 16.89 0.14
N GLN A 28 -2.05 16.14 0.20
CA GLN A 28 -3.23 16.57 0.95
C GLN A 28 -2.97 16.71 2.45
N TYR A 29 -2.16 15.82 3.03
CA TYR A 29 -1.77 15.93 4.42
C TYR A 29 -0.99 17.22 4.68
N LEU A 30 -0.01 17.56 3.82
CA LEU A 30 0.73 18.83 3.91
C LEU A 30 -0.20 20.05 3.79
N GLN A 31 -1.18 20.00 2.89
CA GLN A 31 -2.15 21.10 2.73
C GLN A 31 -2.99 21.29 4.00
N LEU A 32 -3.40 20.20 4.66
CA LEU A 32 -4.18 20.27 5.90
C LEU A 32 -3.38 20.77 7.10
N THR A 33 -2.07 20.50 7.14
CA THR A 33 -1.20 20.99 8.20
C THR A 33 -0.73 22.44 7.98
N GLN A 34 -1.01 23.02 6.79
CA GLN A 34 -0.58 24.35 6.38
C GLN A 34 0.95 24.55 6.46
N ARG A 35 1.72 23.47 6.36
CA ARG A 35 3.19 23.48 6.44
C ARG A 35 3.77 23.60 5.04
N LYS A 36 4.85 24.38 4.90
CA LYS A 36 5.66 24.33 3.66
C LYS A 36 6.42 23.01 3.58
N LYS A 37 6.77 22.55 2.36
CA LYS A 37 7.51 21.29 2.14
C LYS A 37 8.79 21.21 2.98
N LYS A 38 9.57 22.30 3.03
CA LYS A 38 10.79 22.41 3.83
C LYS A 38 10.55 22.26 5.34
N GLU A 39 9.54 22.94 5.88
CA GLU A 39 9.17 22.87 7.30
C GLU A 39 8.71 21.46 7.66
N PHE A 40 7.82 20.90 6.84
CA PHE A 40 7.33 19.55 7.04
C PHE A 40 8.45 18.50 6.99
N ALA A 41 9.36 18.60 6.02
CA ALA A 41 10.52 17.72 5.93
C ALA A 41 11.38 17.78 7.20
N HIS A 42 11.56 18.97 7.76
CA HIS A 42 12.23 19.17 9.05
C HIS A 42 11.45 18.54 10.21
N ASP A 43 10.14 18.76 10.30
CA ASP A 43 9.27 18.25 11.37
C ASP A 43 9.29 16.71 11.47
N ILE A 44 9.35 16.02 10.33
CA ILE A 44 9.48 14.54 10.28
C ILE A 44 10.90 14.06 10.00
N GLN A 45 11.91 14.93 10.18
CA GLN A 45 13.35 14.62 10.08
C GLN A 45 13.75 13.86 8.80
N ILE A 46 13.29 14.31 7.63
CA ILE A 46 13.71 13.79 6.32
C ILE A 46 14.31 14.90 5.46
N HIS A 47 15.13 14.52 4.47
CA HIS A 47 15.61 15.48 3.48
C HIS A 47 14.47 15.97 2.59
N GLU A 48 14.47 17.27 2.25
CA GLU A 48 13.48 17.88 1.35
C GLU A 48 13.46 17.22 -0.04
N THR A 49 14.62 16.79 -0.53
CA THR A 49 14.74 16.02 -1.79
C THR A 49 14.02 14.68 -1.70
N LEU A 50 14.14 13.98 -0.56
CA LEU A 50 13.45 12.71 -0.33
C LEU A 50 11.93 12.93 -0.30
N LEU A 51 11.46 13.94 0.43
CA LEU A 51 10.05 14.32 0.45
C LEU A 51 9.54 14.60 -0.97
N SER A 52 10.29 15.38 -1.75
CA SER A 52 9.94 15.71 -3.13
C SER A 52 9.88 14.47 -4.03
N GLN A 53 10.79 13.52 -3.87
CA GLN A 53 10.76 12.26 -4.62
C GLN A 53 9.52 11.42 -4.27
N ILE A 54 9.14 11.36 -2.99
CA ILE A 54 7.96 10.62 -2.52
C ILE A 54 6.67 11.27 -3.04
N LEU A 55 6.55 12.60 -2.95
CA LEU A 55 5.37 13.33 -3.45
C LEU A 55 5.17 13.13 -4.95
N ASN A 56 6.26 13.06 -5.71
CA ASN A 56 6.24 12.85 -7.16
C ASN A 56 6.27 11.36 -7.57
N ASP A 57 6.00 10.43 -6.64
CA ASP A 57 5.96 8.98 -6.90
C ASP A 57 7.27 8.38 -7.48
N ARG A 58 8.39 9.08 -7.32
CA ARG A 58 9.73 8.67 -7.79
C ARG A 58 10.46 7.77 -6.80
N ARG A 59 10.01 7.75 -5.55
CA ARG A 59 10.61 6.94 -4.48
C ARG A 59 9.52 6.46 -3.52
N GLU A 60 9.59 5.18 -3.17
CA GLU A 60 8.73 4.61 -2.15
C GLU A 60 9.13 5.09 -0.75
N PRO A 61 8.16 5.42 0.13
CA PRO A 61 8.41 5.74 1.52
C PRO A 61 8.91 4.50 2.31
N THR A 62 9.73 4.74 3.33
CA THR A 62 10.20 3.70 4.27
C THR A 62 9.25 3.55 5.45
N GLU A 63 9.35 2.45 6.18
CA GLU A 63 8.56 2.19 7.40
C GLU A 63 8.69 3.31 8.44
N SER A 64 9.90 3.85 8.59
CA SER A 64 10.17 4.99 9.47
C SER A 64 9.35 6.23 9.09
N ILE A 65 9.07 6.46 7.81
CA ILE A 65 8.24 7.59 7.36
C ILE A 65 6.79 7.37 7.78
N PHE A 66 6.26 6.15 7.67
CA PHE A 66 4.90 5.85 8.12
C PHE A 66 4.71 6.11 9.61
N ILE A 67 5.67 5.67 10.43
CA ILE A 67 5.65 5.89 11.89
C ILE A 67 5.73 7.39 12.20
N ARG A 68 6.61 8.13 11.53
CA ARG A 68 6.74 9.58 11.76
C ARG A 68 5.48 10.34 11.33
N LEU A 69 4.80 9.91 10.26
CA LEU A 69 3.51 10.48 9.85
C LEU A 69 2.41 10.23 10.87
N GLU A 70 2.36 9.03 11.45
CA GLU A 70 1.43 8.72 12.55
C GLU A 70 1.64 9.66 13.74
N LEU A 71 2.87 9.72 14.23
CA LEU A 71 3.24 10.55 15.38
C LEU A 71 2.97 12.04 15.11
N HIS A 72 3.36 12.53 13.93
CA HIS A 72 3.08 13.92 13.52
C HIS A 72 1.58 14.20 13.41
N SER A 73 0.75 13.20 13.07
CA SER A 73 -0.71 13.34 12.99
C SER A 73 -1.40 13.26 14.36
N GLY A 74 -0.65 13.16 15.46
CA GLY A 74 -1.21 12.91 16.79
C GLY A 74 -1.95 11.57 16.86
N ASN A 75 -1.45 10.54 16.17
CA ASN A 75 -2.04 9.21 16.05
C ASN A 75 -3.43 9.19 15.38
N THR A 76 -3.81 10.27 14.68
CA THR A 76 -5.10 10.34 13.98
C THR A 76 -5.14 9.36 12.80
N ILE A 77 -4.03 9.24 12.06
CA ILE A 77 -3.85 8.31 10.95
C ILE A 77 -2.71 7.36 11.32
N SER A 78 -3.02 6.08 11.50
CA SER A 78 -2.01 5.08 11.91
C SER A 78 -0.97 4.83 10.83
N ALA A 79 0.23 4.41 11.22
CA ALA A 79 1.30 3.98 10.31
C ALA A 79 0.83 2.82 9.43
N ILE A 80 -0.04 1.96 9.97
CA ILE A 80 -0.67 0.87 9.22
C ILE A 80 -1.53 1.38 8.06
N ASN A 81 -2.28 2.48 8.25
CA ASN A 81 -3.04 3.08 7.16
C ASN A 81 -2.11 3.66 6.08
N TRP A 82 -1.04 4.34 6.48
CA TRP A 82 -0.01 4.84 5.55
C TRP A 82 0.69 3.71 4.78
N LEU A 83 1.03 2.61 5.46
CA LEU A 83 1.61 1.42 4.85
C LEU A 83 0.65 0.78 3.84
N LYS A 84 -0.60 0.50 4.24
CA LYS A 84 -1.61 -0.09 3.35
C LYS A 84 -1.83 0.74 2.09
N LEU A 85 -1.74 2.07 2.21
CA LEU A 85 -1.82 2.97 1.08
C LEU A 85 -0.64 2.77 0.12
N ALA A 86 0.59 2.74 0.62
CA ALA A 86 1.79 2.47 -0.20
C ALA A 86 1.74 1.06 -0.84
N GLU A 87 1.25 0.07 -0.10
CA GLU A 87 1.11 -1.31 -0.59
C GLU A 87 0.19 -1.43 -1.80
N LYS A 88 -0.79 -0.55 -2.00
CA LYS A 88 -1.72 -0.66 -3.14
C LYS A 88 -0.98 -0.66 -4.48
N LYS A 89 -0.02 0.24 -4.64
CA LYS A 89 0.81 0.33 -5.85
C LYS A 89 1.63 -0.95 -6.04
N LYS A 90 2.30 -1.42 -4.97
CA LYS A 90 3.10 -2.65 -5.00
C LYS A 90 2.26 -3.89 -5.33
N LYS A 91 1.07 -4.02 -4.72
CA LYS A 91 0.12 -5.10 -5.01
C LYS A 91 -0.30 -5.08 -6.48
N HIS A 92 -0.59 -3.91 -7.02
CA HIS A 92 -0.93 -3.77 -8.44
C HIS A 92 0.22 -4.19 -9.35
N GLN A 93 1.44 -3.68 -9.11
CA GLN A 93 2.64 -4.05 -9.87
C GLN A 93 2.87 -5.57 -9.86
N ILE A 94 2.85 -6.20 -8.68
CA ILE A 94 2.98 -7.67 -8.56
C ILE A 94 1.83 -8.39 -9.28
N LYS A 95 0.61 -7.84 -9.25
CA LYS A 95 -0.57 -8.41 -9.90
C LYS A 95 -0.48 -8.35 -11.42
N THR A 96 0.12 -7.32 -12.00
CA THR A 96 0.12 -7.07 -13.46
C THR A 96 1.46 -7.35 -14.13
N ASP A 97 2.55 -7.57 -13.38
CA ASP A 97 3.86 -7.83 -13.97
C ASP A 97 4.00 -9.27 -14.48
N HIS A 98 3.47 -9.50 -15.68
CA HIS A 98 3.57 -10.78 -16.38
C HIS A 98 5.01 -11.10 -16.79
N SER A 99 5.83 -10.08 -17.07
CA SER A 99 7.22 -10.25 -17.50
C SER A 99 8.10 -10.78 -16.36
N LEU A 100 7.93 -10.24 -15.15
CA LEU A 100 8.59 -10.72 -13.95
C LEU A 100 8.13 -12.13 -13.62
N ARG A 101 6.82 -12.43 -13.71
CA ARG A 101 6.32 -13.78 -13.47
C ARG A 101 6.97 -14.83 -14.36
N GLU A 102 7.17 -14.52 -15.64
CA GLU A 102 7.78 -15.48 -16.56
C GLU A 102 9.27 -15.66 -16.25
N ARG A 103 9.98 -14.57 -15.93
CA ARG A 103 11.38 -14.64 -15.48
C ARG A 103 11.55 -15.42 -14.18
N GLU A 104 10.64 -15.26 -13.23
CA GLU A 104 10.70 -15.96 -11.94
C GLU A 104 10.25 -17.42 -12.03
N ARG A 105 9.45 -17.78 -13.06
CA ARG A 105 8.93 -19.15 -13.24
C ARG A 105 10.05 -20.20 -13.26
N GLN A 106 11.18 -19.90 -13.89
CA GLN A 106 12.31 -20.82 -14.00
C GLN A 106 12.99 -21.15 -12.66
N TYR A 107 12.80 -20.32 -11.63
CA TYR A 107 13.37 -20.52 -10.29
C TYR A 107 12.44 -21.32 -9.36
N VAL A 108 11.26 -21.75 -9.84
CA VAL A 108 10.29 -22.52 -9.05
C VAL A 108 10.26 -23.98 -9.48
N ASN A 109 10.79 -24.85 -8.61
CA ASN A 109 10.74 -26.31 -8.76
C ASN A 109 9.55 -26.91 -7.99
N ASN A 110 9.09 -28.11 -8.38
CA ASN A 110 8.01 -28.85 -7.70
C ASN A 110 6.74 -28.03 -7.43
N ARG A 111 6.23 -27.37 -8.47
CA ARG A 111 4.99 -26.58 -8.38
C ARG A 111 3.84 -27.46 -7.87
N LEU A 112 3.19 -27.00 -6.81
CA LEU A 112 2.00 -27.66 -6.26
C LEU A 112 0.93 -27.71 -7.36
N SER A 113 0.54 -28.92 -7.76
CA SER A 113 -0.63 -29.14 -8.60
C SER A 113 -1.78 -29.58 -7.70
N ILE A 114 -2.59 -28.62 -7.27
CA ILE A 114 -3.82 -28.96 -6.54
C ILE A 114 -4.83 -29.38 -7.61
N SER A 115 -5.05 -30.68 -7.73
CA SER A 115 -6.12 -31.20 -8.57
C SER A 115 -7.43 -31.10 -7.81
N CYS A 116 -8.49 -30.62 -8.46
CA CYS A 116 -9.82 -30.44 -7.86
C CYS A 116 -10.57 -31.79 -7.61
N ARG A 117 -9.87 -32.83 -7.14
CA ARG A 117 -10.45 -34.12 -6.76
C ARG A 117 -10.46 -34.37 -5.24
N ASP A 118 -9.81 -33.52 -4.46
CA ASP A 118 -9.58 -33.78 -3.03
C ASP A 118 -10.67 -33.21 -2.10
N TRP A 119 -11.72 -32.57 -2.64
CA TRP A 119 -12.82 -31.92 -1.88
C TRP A 119 -14.20 -32.55 -2.16
N GLY A 120 -14.26 -33.87 -2.38
CA GLY A 120 -15.50 -34.56 -2.81
C GLY A 120 -15.79 -35.92 -2.20
N ALA A 121 -15.13 -36.33 -1.10
CA ALA A 121 -15.40 -37.61 -0.44
C ALA A 121 -15.76 -37.39 1.03
N GLY A 122 -17.00 -36.95 1.30
CA GLY A 122 -17.44 -36.76 2.69
C GLY A 122 -18.88 -36.35 2.95
N LEU A 123 -19.79 -36.47 1.97
CA LEU A 123 -21.23 -36.25 2.21
C LEU A 123 -22.06 -37.36 1.57
N SER A 124 -21.97 -38.57 2.14
CA SER A 124 -23.03 -39.57 2.04
C SER A 124 -24.19 -39.13 2.94
N TYR A 125 -25.08 -38.29 2.40
CA TYR A 125 -26.40 -38.07 2.98
C TYR A 125 -27.23 -39.34 2.79
N GLY A 126 -27.66 -39.92 3.91
CA GLY A 126 -28.57 -41.05 3.94
C GLY A 126 -29.86 -40.73 3.17
N ARG A 127 -30.27 -41.64 2.31
CA ARG A 127 -31.65 -41.71 1.82
C ARG A 127 -32.41 -42.68 2.72
N SER A 128 -33.51 -42.13 3.24
CA SER A 128 -34.80 -42.72 3.63
C SER A 128 -34.99 -44.22 3.45
#